data_AF-A0A7V3BRE9-F1
#
_entry.id   AF-A0A7V3BRE9-F1
#
_cell.length_a   1.000
_cell.length_b   1.000
_cell.length_c   1.000
_cell.angle_alpha   90.00
_cell.angle_beta   90.00
_cell.angle_gamma   90.00
#
_symmetry.space_group_name_H-M   'P 1'
#
loop_
_entity.id
_entity.type
_entity.pdbx_description
1 polymer ?
#
loop_
_entity_poly.entity_id
_entity_poly.type
_entity_poly.pdbx_seq_one_letter_code
_entity_poly.pdbx_strand_id
1 'polypeptide(L)'
;MRSRRSATDKSFTYFALREAFGKCGCPVCRLMEEYSRRYLEALFYEQVNDVGLRRKLREARGFCNWHAWLVKTIASSALGAAIIAKDLITEEIARLDALLRKPLATRLYHTIKISPKSLSTFLQGWRQKGICPACEIILEHEQHALETILNFLHEAEFARLFESSAALCLIHTRRAAEANGTHPHLHALLEIQRRKYIHLVGELEEFCRKHDYRFSHESWGAESRSWLRAIELLAGKPDVFGNEIQRKRSADDGVGRWVRLIDRFQRWLLTGTSSMLARDGEAKQDEFYRG
;
A
#
# COMPACT_ATOMS: atom_id res chain seq x y z
N MET A 1 -2.75 -30.15 -3.60
CA MET A 1 -3.95 -29.82 -4.41
C MET A 1 -4.94 -29.08 -3.50
N ARG A 2 -5.03 -27.75 -3.56
CA ARG A 2 -6.10 -27.02 -2.88
C ARG A 2 -7.34 -27.08 -3.76
N SER A 3 -8.39 -27.73 -3.27
CA SER A 3 -9.71 -27.75 -3.88
C SER A 3 -10.18 -26.30 -4.10
N ARG A 4 -10.34 -25.88 -5.36
CA ARG A 4 -11.05 -24.65 -5.71
C ARG A 4 -12.51 -24.88 -5.31
N ARG A 5 -12.92 -24.33 -4.17
CA ARG A 5 -14.35 -24.20 -3.82
C ARG A 5 -15.05 -23.46 -4.97
N SER A 6 -16.29 -23.86 -5.26
CA SER A 6 -17.08 -23.25 -6.32
C SER A 6 -17.18 -21.74 -6.10
N ALA A 7 -17.15 -20.94 -7.16
CA ALA A 7 -17.35 -19.48 -7.11
C ALA A 7 -18.71 -19.08 -6.46
N THR A 8 -19.62 -20.04 -6.33
CA THR A 8 -20.98 -19.90 -5.77
C THR A 8 -21.16 -20.47 -4.36
N ASP A 9 -20.12 -21.04 -3.74
CA ASP A 9 -20.23 -21.52 -2.35
C ASP A 9 -20.09 -20.35 -1.36
N LYS A 10 -21.03 -20.25 -0.41
CA LYS A 10 -21.00 -19.23 0.65
C LYS A 10 -19.77 -19.43 1.54
N SER A 11 -18.74 -18.63 1.27
CA SER A 11 -17.43 -18.70 1.93
C SER A 11 -17.42 -17.89 3.25
N PHE A 12 -16.34 -18.00 4.01
CA PHE A 12 -16.12 -17.12 5.17
C PHE A 12 -16.21 -15.63 4.80
N THR A 13 -15.69 -15.27 3.61
CA THR A 13 -15.74 -13.91 3.07
C THR A 13 -17.17 -13.43 2.82
N TYR A 14 -18.07 -14.30 2.36
CA TYR A 14 -19.48 -13.97 2.15
C TYR A 14 -20.14 -13.51 3.47
N PHE A 15 -19.94 -14.28 4.54
CA PHE A 15 -20.51 -13.94 5.85
C PHE A 15 -19.86 -12.69 6.46
N ALA A 16 -18.55 -12.54 6.31
CA ALA A 16 -17.83 -11.35 6.76
C ALA A 16 -18.30 -10.08 6.04
N LEU A 17 -18.56 -10.16 4.72
CA LEU A 17 -19.15 -9.06 3.95
C LEU A 17 -20.55 -8.70 4.43
N ARG A 18 -21.41 -9.69 4.68
CA ARG A 18 -22.76 -9.45 5.22
C ARG A 18 -22.72 -8.73 6.56
N GLU A 19 -21.80 -9.10 7.44
CA GLU A 19 -21.60 -8.39 8.71
C GLU A 19 -21.09 -6.97 8.48
N ALA A 20 -20.12 -6.80 7.56
CA ALA A 20 -19.56 -5.50 7.22
C ALA A 20 -20.58 -4.54 6.59
N PHE A 21 -21.57 -5.05 5.84
CA PHE A 21 -22.65 -4.25 5.25
C PHE A 21 -23.52 -3.55 6.30
N GLY A 22 -23.64 -4.12 7.51
CA GLY A 22 -24.36 -3.51 8.64
C GLY A 22 -23.58 -2.44 9.39
N LYS A 23 -22.33 -2.14 8.99
CA LYS A 23 -21.45 -1.18 9.67
C LYS A 23 -21.19 0.03 8.77
N CYS A 24 -20.82 1.16 9.38
CA CYS A 24 -20.46 2.36 8.63
C CYS A 24 -19.15 2.18 7.84
N GLY A 25 -19.04 2.88 6.71
CA GLY A 25 -17.84 2.94 5.90
C GLY A 25 -17.74 1.83 4.85
N CYS A 26 -16.72 1.90 4.00
CA CYS A 26 -16.57 0.93 2.91
C CYS A 26 -16.36 -0.50 3.47
N PRO A 27 -17.22 -1.48 3.11
CA PRO A 27 -17.13 -2.83 3.68
C PRO A 27 -15.82 -3.55 3.34
N VAL A 28 -15.25 -3.30 2.15
CA VAL A 28 -13.96 -3.90 1.77
C VAL A 28 -12.79 -3.28 2.52
N CYS A 29 -12.76 -1.94 2.67
CA CYS A 29 -11.75 -1.27 3.52
C CYS A 29 -11.78 -1.82 4.96
N ARG A 30 -12.99 -2.02 5.49
CA ARG A 30 -13.19 -2.57 6.82
C ARG A 30 -12.63 -3.99 6.93
N LEU A 31 -12.96 -4.88 6.00
CA LEU A 31 -12.41 -6.24 6.00
C LEU A 31 -10.88 -6.23 5.88
N MET A 32 -10.30 -5.37 5.05
CA MET A 32 -8.84 -5.24 4.95
C MET A 32 -8.19 -4.85 6.29
N GLU A 33 -8.77 -3.89 7.01
CA GLU A 33 -8.27 -3.50 8.34
C GLU A 33 -8.46 -4.62 9.37
N GLU A 34 -9.65 -5.23 9.44
CA GLU A 34 -9.96 -6.29 10.39
C GLU A 34 -9.10 -7.53 10.16
N TYR A 35 -8.90 -7.94 8.91
CA TYR A 35 -7.99 -9.04 8.57
C TYR A 35 -6.53 -8.67 8.82
N SER A 36 -6.13 -7.42 8.58
CA SER A 36 -4.77 -6.96 8.90
C SER A 36 -4.49 -7.06 10.39
N ARG A 37 -5.44 -6.62 11.21
CA ARG A 37 -5.37 -6.72 12.67
C ARG A 37 -5.26 -8.18 13.11
N ARG A 38 -6.15 -9.05 12.64
CA ARG A 38 -6.17 -10.48 12.99
C ARG A 38 -4.90 -11.20 12.57
N TYR A 39 -4.37 -10.89 11.37
CA TYR A 39 -3.11 -11.43 10.89
C TYR A 39 -1.95 -11.05 11.83
N LEU A 40 -1.87 -9.76 12.20
CA LEU A 40 -0.82 -9.28 13.10
C LEU A 40 -0.99 -9.84 14.52
N GLU A 41 -2.22 -9.98 15.02
CA GLU A 41 -2.51 -10.62 16.31
C GLU A 41 -2.00 -12.07 16.33
N ALA A 42 -2.37 -12.88 15.33
CA ALA A 42 -1.89 -14.25 15.21
C ALA A 42 -0.35 -14.30 15.08
N LEU A 43 0.23 -13.36 14.34
CA LEU A 43 1.68 -13.24 14.19
C LEU A 43 2.38 -13.02 15.53
N PHE A 44 1.91 -12.07 16.33
CA PHE A 44 2.52 -11.72 17.61
C PHE A 44 2.23 -12.76 18.71
N TYR A 45 1.14 -13.51 18.60
CA TYR A 45 0.79 -14.57 19.54
C TYR A 45 1.57 -15.87 19.27
N GLU A 46 1.72 -16.27 18.00
CA GLU A 46 2.17 -17.63 17.65
C GLU A 46 3.44 -17.69 16.80
N GLN A 47 3.77 -16.64 16.04
CA GLN A 47 4.72 -16.75 14.91
C GLN A 47 5.91 -15.79 14.97
N VAL A 48 6.16 -15.13 16.10
CA VAL A 48 7.32 -14.20 16.25
C VAL A 48 8.66 -14.89 15.96
N ASN A 49 8.73 -16.20 16.18
CA ASN A 49 9.93 -17.03 15.97
C ASN A 49 9.92 -17.84 14.66
N ASP A 50 8.89 -17.71 13.82
CA ASP A 50 8.82 -18.46 12.55
C ASP A 50 9.92 -18.02 11.58
N VAL A 51 10.75 -18.96 11.14
CA VAL A 51 11.93 -18.67 10.31
C VAL A 51 11.51 -18.14 8.93
N GLY A 52 10.42 -18.66 8.36
CA GLY A 52 9.92 -18.25 7.05
C GLY A 52 9.47 -16.80 7.03
N LEU A 53 8.64 -16.42 8.01
CA LEU A 53 8.17 -15.06 8.23
C LEU A 53 9.32 -14.10 8.51
N ARG A 54 10.28 -14.48 9.36
CA ARG A 54 11.43 -13.63 9.69
C ARG A 54 12.30 -13.35 8.47
N ARG A 55 12.48 -14.33 7.58
CA ARG A 55 13.12 -14.12 6.28
C ARG A 55 12.32 -13.12 5.43
N LYS A 56 11.01 -13.31 5.26
CA LYS A 56 10.15 -12.39 4.50
C LYS A 56 10.22 -10.95 5.05
N LEU A 57 10.23 -10.79 6.37
CA LEU A 57 10.36 -9.48 7.02
C LEU A 57 11.72 -8.83 6.73
N ARG A 58 12.83 -9.58 6.75
CA ARG A 58 14.16 -9.05 6.41
C ARG A 58 14.29 -8.66 4.93
N GLU A 59 13.66 -9.43 4.04
CA GLU A 59 13.56 -9.14 2.60
C GLU A 59 12.73 -7.87 2.34
N ALA A 60 11.59 -7.72 3.04
CA ALA A 60 10.72 -6.54 2.97
C ALA A 60 11.25 -5.30 3.70
N ARG A 61 12.32 -5.48 4.50
CA ARG A 61 12.83 -4.48 5.46
C ARG A 61 11.76 -4.03 6.47
N GLY A 62 10.96 -4.99 6.93
CA GLY A 62 9.86 -4.81 7.89
C GLY A 62 8.49 -4.66 7.24
N PHE A 63 7.54 -4.21 8.06
CA PHE A 63 6.17 -3.92 7.61
C PHE A 63 6.09 -2.59 6.85
N CYS A 64 5.02 -2.41 6.06
CA CYS A 64 4.71 -1.10 5.49
C CYS A 64 4.31 -0.12 6.60
N ASN A 65 4.26 1.18 6.27
CA ASN A 65 3.92 2.21 7.26
C ASN A 65 2.59 1.92 7.97
N TRP A 66 1.55 1.57 7.22
CA TRP A 66 0.25 1.20 7.77
C TRP A 66 0.34 0.04 8.77
N HIS A 67 0.87 -1.11 8.32
CA HIS A 67 0.93 -2.30 9.17
C HIS A 67 1.86 -2.13 10.37
N ALA A 68 2.95 -1.38 10.23
CA ALA A 68 3.86 -1.06 11.34
C ALA A 68 3.15 -0.27 12.45
N TRP A 69 2.31 0.71 12.10
CA TRP A 69 1.55 1.49 13.09
C TRP A 69 0.32 0.74 13.60
N LEU A 70 -0.27 -0.15 12.79
CA LEU A 70 -1.38 -0.99 13.22
C LEU A 70 -0.99 -1.90 14.40
N VAL A 71 0.27 -2.33 14.48
CA VAL A 71 0.82 -3.11 15.62
C VAL A 71 0.53 -2.47 16.98
N LYS A 72 0.61 -1.13 17.07
CA LYS A 72 0.37 -0.38 18.32
C LYS A 72 -1.04 -0.61 18.86
N THR A 73 -1.99 -0.93 17.98
CA THR A 73 -3.39 -1.12 18.34
C THR A 73 -3.70 -2.55 18.83
N ILE A 74 -2.70 -3.43 18.86
CA ILE A 74 -2.84 -4.83 19.23
C ILE A 74 -2.34 -5.02 20.66
N ALA A 75 -3.17 -5.58 21.53
CA ALA A 75 -2.78 -5.92 22.89
C ALA A 75 -1.65 -6.97 22.88
N SER A 76 -0.73 -6.87 23.83
CA SER A 76 0.40 -7.83 23.98
C SER A 76 1.36 -7.92 22.79
N SER A 77 1.30 -7.00 21.82
CA SER A 77 2.21 -7.00 20.66
C SER A 77 3.61 -6.46 20.99
N ALA A 78 3.78 -5.73 22.10
CA ALA A 78 4.99 -4.97 22.41
C ALA A 78 6.27 -5.83 22.43
N LEU A 79 6.23 -6.99 23.08
CA LEU A 79 7.40 -7.89 23.14
C LEU A 79 7.74 -8.45 21.75
N GLY A 80 6.73 -8.98 21.04
CA GLY A 80 6.93 -9.53 19.70
C GLY A 80 7.42 -8.47 18.70
N ALA A 81 6.86 -7.26 18.78
CA ALA A 81 7.29 -6.10 18.01
C ALA A 81 8.75 -5.72 18.32
N ALA A 82 9.15 -5.72 19.60
CA ALA A 82 10.52 -5.45 20.00
C ALA A 82 11.51 -6.51 19.50
N ILE A 83 11.13 -7.79 19.53
CA ILE A 83 11.95 -8.90 18.99
C ILE A 83 12.16 -8.74 17.48
N ILE A 84 11.09 -8.47 16.73
CA ILE A 84 11.16 -8.25 15.28
C ILE A 84 11.96 -6.99 14.96
N ALA A 85 11.71 -5.89 15.68
CA ALA A 85 12.42 -4.63 15.48
C ALA A 85 13.93 -4.79 15.75
N LYS A 86 14.31 -5.47 16.84
CA LYS A 86 15.71 -5.76 17.16
C LYS A 86 16.40 -6.50 16.02
N ASP A 87 15.75 -7.53 15.47
CA ASP A 87 16.28 -8.30 14.35
C ASP A 87 16.47 -7.46 13.09
N LEU A 88 15.43 -6.71 12.71
CA LEU A 88 15.48 -5.86 11.52
C LEU A 88 16.52 -4.73 11.65
N ILE A 89 16.60 -4.08 12.81
CA ILE A 89 17.59 -3.03 13.06
C ILE A 89 19.00 -3.62 13.07
N THR A 90 19.21 -4.80 13.66
CA THR A 90 20.53 -5.48 13.64
C THR A 90 20.96 -5.82 12.21
N GLU A 91 20.02 -6.31 11.39
CA GLU A 91 20.24 -6.58 9.97
C GLU A 91 20.57 -5.29 9.18
N GLU A 92 19.87 -4.18 9.46
CA GLU A 92 20.17 -2.88 8.84
C GLU A 92 21.53 -2.32 9.29
N ILE A 93 21.90 -2.49 10.57
CA ILE A 93 23.25 -2.16 11.08
C ILE A 93 24.30 -2.96 10.30
N ALA A 94 24.12 -4.27 10.13
CA ALA A 94 25.07 -5.09 9.37
C ALA A 94 25.23 -4.64 7.91
N ARG A 95 24.14 -4.19 7.27
CA ARG A 95 24.17 -3.62 5.90
C ARG A 95 24.92 -2.29 5.85
N LEU A 96 24.72 -1.42 6.84
CA LEU A 96 25.45 -0.15 6.97
C LEU A 96 26.92 -0.39 7.27
N ASP A 97 27.26 -1.33 8.16
CA ASP A 97 28.63 -1.73 8.43
C ASP A 97 29.30 -2.24 7.16
N ALA A 98 28.62 -3.07 6.37
CA ALA A 98 29.14 -3.54 5.09
C ALA A 98 29.38 -2.41 4.08
N LEU A 99 28.54 -1.36 4.09
CA LEU A 99 28.72 -0.16 3.28
C LEU A 99 29.92 0.68 3.74
N LEU A 100 30.12 0.78 5.06
CA LEU A 100 31.18 1.57 5.70
C LEU A 100 32.51 0.79 5.82
N ARG A 101 32.52 -0.52 5.58
CA ARG A 101 33.71 -1.38 5.65
C ARG A 101 34.81 -0.86 4.73
N LYS A 102 35.96 -0.58 5.33
CA LYS A 102 37.18 -0.12 4.64
C LYS A 102 37.91 -1.29 3.99
N PRO A 103 38.35 -1.20 2.73
CA PRO A 103 39.40 -2.07 2.21
C PRO A 103 40.68 -1.90 3.05
N LEU A 104 41.38 -2.98 3.40
CA LEU A 104 42.61 -2.95 4.21
C LEU A 104 43.66 -1.94 3.70
N ALA A 105 43.74 -1.74 2.38
CA ALA A 105 44.66 -0.80 1.71
C ALA A 105 44.39 0.70 1.99
N THR A 106 43.19 1.06 2.46
CA THR A 106 42.81 2.47 2.73
C THR A 106 43.05 2.92 4.16
N ARG A 107 43.63 2.06 5.03
CA ARG A 107 44.01 2.45 6.41
C ARG A 107 45.13 3.50 6.48
N LEU A 108 45.85 3.74 5.38
CA LEU A 108 46.94 4.72 5.31
C LEU A 108 46.49 6.17 4.97
N TYR A 109 45.23 6.39 4.57
CA TYR A 109 44.77 7.72 4.10
C TYR A 109 43.67 8.28 5.02
N HIS A 110 43.75 9.57 5.36
CA HIS A 110 42.82 10.24 6.27
C HIS A 110 41.42 10.55 5.69
N THR A 111 41.24 10.43 4.37
CA THR A 111 39.97 10.76 3.71
C THR A 111 39.04 9.55 3.62
N ILE A 112 37.98 9.59 4.43
CA ILE A 112 36.93 8.57 4.46
C ILE A 112 36.00 8.79 3.25
N LYS A 113 36.11 7.94 2.22
CA LYS A 113 35.18 7.93 1.08
C LYS A 113 34.49 6.57 0.94
N ILE A 114 33.17 6.59 0.79
CA ILE A 114 32.37 5.40 0.52
C ILE A 114 32.58 5.01 -0.94
N SER A 115 32.79 3.71 -1.20
CA SER A 115 32.89 3.20 -2.57
C SER A 115 31.59 3.41 -3.34
N PRO A 116 31.61 4.02 -4.54
CA PRO A 116 30.41 4.20 -5.37
C PRO A 116 29.70 2.87 -5.68
N LYS A 117 30.45 1.78 -5.82
CA LYS A 117 29.91 0.44 -6.05
C LYS A 117 29.13 -0.05 -4.83
N SER A 118 29.72 0.03 -3.64
CA SER A 118 29.07 -0.39 -2.39
C SER A 118 27.82 0.45 -2.10
N LEU A 119 27.89 1.77 -2.32
CA LEU A 119 26.74 2.66 -2.17
C LEU A 119 25.62 2.30 -3.16
N SER A 120 25.96 2.05 -4.43
CA SER A 120 25.00 1.63 -5.43
C SER A 120 24.29 0.31 -5.05
N THR A 121 25.05 -0.69 -4.60
CA THR A 121 24.50 -1.97 -4.13
C THR A 121 23.58 -1.79 -2.92
N PHE A 122 23.97 -0.99 -1.93
CA PHE A 122 23.14 -0.68 -0.76
C PHE A 122 21.81 -0.02 -1.16
N LEU A 123 21.86 1.01 -2.01
CA LEU A 123 20.67 1.71 -2.50
C LEU A 123 19.79 0.82 -3.37
N GLN A 124 20.39 -0.06 -4.19
CA GLN A 124 19.64 -1.03 -4.99
C GLN A 124 18.85 -1.99 -4.10
N GLY A 125 19.44 -2.47 -3.01
CA GLY A 125 18.76 -3.32 -2.04
C GLY A 125 17.59 -2.63 -1.33
N TRP A 126 17.58 -1.29 -1.24
CA TRP A 126 16.43 -0.53 -0.73
C TRP A 126 15.32 -0.43 -1.78
N ARG A 127 15.69 -0.18 -3.04
CA ARG A 127 14.75 -0.09 -4.17
C ARG A 127 14.08 -1.42 -4.51
N GLN A 128 14.76 -2.54 -4.23
CA GLN A 128 14.30 -3.89 -4.55
C GLN A 128 13.79 -4.66 -3.32
N LYS A 129 13.44 -3.96 -2.24
CA LYS A 129 12.89 -4.63 -1.05
C LYS A 129 11.60 -5.38 -1.39
N GLY A 130 11.36 -6.49 -0.67
CA GLY A 130 10.14 -7.29 -0.80
C GLY A 130 8.87 -6.55 -0.39
N ILE A 131 7.72 -7.15 -0.70
CA ILE A 131 6.40 -6.65 -0.28
C ILE A 131 6.23 -6.91 1.22
N CYS A 132 5.56 -6.00 1.93
CA CYS A 132 5.16 -6.21 3.32
C CYS A 132 4.41 -7.55 3.46
N PRO A 133 4.83 -8.46 4.37
CA PRO A 133 4.19 -9.77 4.49
C PRO A 133 2.70 -9.70 4.86
N ALA A 134 2.29 -8.69 5.63
CA ALA A 134 0.88 -8.44 5.91
C ALA A 134 0.13 -7.95 4.66
N CYS A 135 0.71 -7.05 3.85
CA CYS A 135 0.09 -6.63 2.59
C CYS A 135 -0.08 -7.80 1.61
N GLU A 136 0.92 -8.69 1.51
CA GLU A 136 0.86 -9.86 0.63
C GLU A 136 -0.41 -10.69 0.87
N ILE A 137 -0.70 -11.00 2.14
CA ILE A 137 -1.90 -11.75 2.53
C ILE A 137 -3.19 -10.95 2.32
N ILE A 138 -3.19 -9.66 2.65
CA ILE A 138 -4.41 -8.84 2.64
C ILE A 138 -4.87 -8.49 1.23
N LEU A 139 -3.95 -8.38 0.27
CA LEU A 139 -4.30 -8.16 -1.14
C LEU A 139 -5.11 -9.33 -1.72
N GLU A 140 -4.79 -10.57 -1.34
CA GLU A 140 -5.59 -11.74 -1.75
C GLU A 140 -7.02 -11.67 -1.19
N HIS A 141 -7.16 -11.30 0.09
CA HIS A 141 -8.46 -11.14 0.73
C HIS A 141 -9.27 -9.98 0.14
N GLU A 142 -8.61 -8.87 -0.22
CA GLU A 142 -9.25 -7.74 -0.90
C GLU A 142 -9.86 -8.20 -2.23
N GLN A 143 -9.06 -8.85 -3.08
CA GLN A 143 -9.51 -9.32 -4.39
C GLN A 143 -10.69 -10.28 -4.24
N HIS A 144 -10.59 -11.24 -3.32
CA HIS A 144 -11.64 -12.21 -3.09
C HIS A 144 -12.92 -11.57 -2.51
N ALA A 145 -12.82 -10.52 -1.70
CA ALA A 145 -13.98 -9.77 -1.22
C ALA A 145 -14.70 -9.06 -2.36
N LEU A 146 -13.97 -8.38 -3.26
CA LEU A 146 -14.55 -7.71 -4.43
C LEU A 146 -15.25 -8.70 -5.37
N GLU A 147 -14.61 -9.83 -5.65
CA GLU A 147 -15.18 -10.91 -6.46
C GLU A 147 -16.42 -11.52 -5.78
N THR A 148 -16.37 -11.74 -4.45
CA THR A 148 -17.53 -12.27 -3.70
C THR A 148 -18.73 -11.35 -3.77
N ILE A 149 -18.55 -10.03 -3.68
CA ILE A 149 -19.67 -9.08 -3.86
C ILE A 149 -20.32 -9.33 -5.22
N LEU A 150 -19.52 -9.35 -6.29
CA LEU A 150 -19.99 -9.56 -7.65
C LEU A 150 -20.69 -10.92 -7.82
N ASN A 151 -20.09 -12.01 -7.34
CA ASN A 151 -20.64 -13.36 -7.46
C ASN A 151 -22.03 -13.48 -6.82
N PHE A 152 -22.30 -12.78 -5.73
CA PHE A 152 -23.54 -12.92 -4.95
C PHE A 152 -24.55 -11.78 -5.15
N LEU A 153 -24.27 -10.80 -6.01
CA LEU A 153 -25.20 -9.70 -6.31
C LEU A 153 -26.54 -10.14 -6.94
N HIS A 154 -26.62 -11.34 -7.50
CA HIS A 154 -27.87 -11.90 -8.00
C HIS A 154 -28.79 -12.46 -6.89
N GLU A 155 -28.27 -12.73 -5.69
CA GLU A 155 -29.09 -13.16 -4.55
C GLU A 155 -29.83 -11.97 -3.95
N ALA A 156 -31.16 -11.99 -3.95
CA ALA A 156 -31.99 -10.87 -3.51
C ALA A 156 -31.73 -10.41 -2.07
N GLU A 157 -31.39 -11.32 -1.15
CA GLU A 157 -31.03 -10.95 0.23
C GLU A 157 -29.68 -10.22 0.28
N PHE A 158 -28.66 -10.74 -0.41
CA PHE A 158 -27.33 -10.15 -0.43
C PHE A 158 -27.32 -8.80 -1.13
N ALA A 159 -28.02 -8.68 -2.27
CA ALA A 159 -28.19 -7.43 -3.00
C ALA A 159 -28.82 -6.35 -2.13
N ARG A 160 -29.91 -6.66 -1.40
CA ARG A 160 -30.56 -5.71 -0.49
C ARG A 160 -29.63 -5.24 0.63
N LEU A 161 -28.86 -6.14 1.24
CA LEU A 161 -27.88 -5.78 2.26
C LEU A 161 -26.76 -4.90 1.69
N PHE A 162 -26.28 -5.22 0.49
CA PHE A 162 -25.29 -4.40 -0.18
C PHE A 162 -25.86 -3.02 -0.51
N GLU A 163 -27.09 -2.92 -1.03
CA GLU A 163 -27.73 -1.64 -1.35
C GLU A 163 -27.93 -0.73 -0.13
N SER A 164 -28.30 -1.29 1.02
CA SER A 164 -28.47 -0.52 2.27
C SER A 164 -27.17 -0.17 2.98
N SER A 165 -26.06 -0.83 2.64
CA SER A 165 -24.74 -0.53 3.20
C SER A 165 -24.15 0.77 2.65
N ALA A 166 -23.12 1.28 3.31
CA ALA A 166 -22.30 2.36 2.74
C ALA A 166 -21.71 1.96 1.37
N ALA A 167 -21.38 2.96 0.55
CA ALA A 167 -20.77 2.70 -0.74
C ALA A 167 -19.38 2.06 -0.60
N LEU A 168 -18.96 1.27 -1.59
CA LEU A 168 -17.52 1.02 -1.74
C LEU A 168 -16.82 2.37 -2.01
N CYS A 169 -15.64 2.58 -1.45
CA CYS A 169 -14.85 3.77 -1.80
C CYS A 169 -14.51 3.77 -3.29
N LEU A 170 -14.14 4.93 -3.85
CA LEU A 170 -13.77 5.05 -5.26
C LEU A 170 -12.60 4.13 -5.63
N ILE A 171 -11.65 3.94 -4.71
CA ILE A 171 -10.52 3.03 -4.91
C ILE A 171 -11.01 1.59 -5.10
N HIS A 172 -11.90 1.10 -4.23
CA HIS A 172 -12.44 -0.25 -4.33
C HIS A 172 -13.44 -0.42 -5.48
N THR A 173 -14.18 0.62 -5.84
CA THR A 173 -15.05 0.61 -7.03
C THR A 173 -14.21 0.45 -8.29
N ARG A 174 -13.13 1.23 -8.43
CA ARG A 174 -12.19 1.12 -9.55
C ARG A 174 -11.52 -0.26 -9.59
N ARG A 175 -11.03 -0.75 -8.46
CA ARG A 175 -10.38 -2.08 -8.37
C ARG A 175 -11.35 -3.22 -8.70
N ALA A 176 -12.62 -3.13 -8.30
CA ALA A 176 -13.64 -4.10 -8.69
C ALA A 176 -13.80 -4.14 -10.22
N ALA A 177 -13.89 -2.97 -10.87
CA ALA A 177 -14.03 -2.86 -12.32
C ALA A 177 -12.78 -3.33 -13.07
N GLU A 178 -11.58 -2.96 -12.62
CA GLU A 178 -10.32 -3.39 -13.23
C GLU A 178 -10.11 -4.90 -13.15
N ALA A 179 -10.37 -5.50 -11.99
CA ALA A 179 -10.15 -6.94 -11.77
C ALA A 179 -11.26 -7.81 -12.37
N ASN A 180 -12.47 -7.27 -12.58
CA ASN A 180 -13.67 -8.04 -12.94
C ASN A 180 -14.43 -7.44 -14.13
N GLY A 181 -13.73 -6.83 -15.08
CA GLY A 181 -14.32 -6.07 -16.19
C GLY A 181 -15.35 -6.83 -17.04
N THR A 182 -15.25 -8.16 -17.11
CA THR A 182 -16.17 -9.04 -17.86
C THR A 182 -17.22 -9.72 -16.98
N HIS A 183 -17.25 -9.45 -15.68
CA HIS A 183 -18.16 -10.11 -14.76
C HIS A 183 -19.62 -9.68 -15.02
N PRO A 184 -20.58 -10.60 -15.15
CA PRO A 184 -21.96 -10.29 -15.56
C PRO A 184 -22.69 -9.31 -14.62
N HIS A 185 -22.29 -9.28 -13.34
CA HIS A 185 -22.88 -8.40 -12.33
C HIS A 185 -22.13 -7.07 -12.12
N LEU A 186 -21.08 -6.77 -12.91
CA LEU A 186 -20.34 -5.52 -12.76
C LEU A 186 -21.21 -4.29 -13.04
N HIS A 187 -22.05 -4.33 -14.07
CA HIS A 187 -22.98 -3.23 -14.38
C HIS A 187 -23.94 -2.97 -13.21
N ALA A 188 -24.49 -4.04 -12.61
CA ALA A 188 -25.37 -3.92 -11.44
C ALA A 188 -24.65 -3.30 -10.23
N LEU A 189 -23.39 -3.70 -9.97
CA LEU A 189 -22.56 -3.10 -8.91
C LEU A 189 -22.39 -1.60 -9.13
N LEU A 190 -22.03 -1.17 -10.34
CA LEU A 190 -21.79 0.23 -10.67
C LEU A 190 -23.06 1.07 -10.56
N GLU A 191 -24.21 0.52 -10.95
CA GLU A 191 -25.50 1.21 -10.87
C GLU A 191 -25.96 1.37 -9.41
N ILE A 192 -25.74 0.36 -8.55
CA ILE A 192 -25.94 0.49 -7.09
C ILE A 192 -25.04 1.58 -6.51
N GLN A 193 -23.75 1.58 -6.87
CA GLN A 193 -22.79 2.58 -6.40
C GLN A 193 -23.19 4.00 -6.85
N ARG A 194 -23.62 4.16 -8.11
CA ARG A 194 -24.11 5.43 -8.64
C ARG A 194 -25.27 5.99 -7.83
N ARG A 195 -26.27 5.17 -7.48
CA ARG A 195 -27.40 5.59 -6.63
C ARG A 195 -26.93 6.07 -5.26
N LYS A 196 -25.99 5.36 -4.63
CA LYS A 196 -25.41 5.76 -3.34
C LYS A 196 -24.67 7.10 -3.43
N TYR A 197 -23.98 7.37 -4.54
CA TYR A 197 -23.31 8.65 -4.75
C TYR A 197 -24.30 9.80 -4.90
N ILE A 198 -25.37 9.60 -5.69
CA ILE A 198 -26.44 10.60 -5.84
C ILE A 198 -27.07 10.93 -4.49
N HIS A 199 -27.37 9.90 -3.68
CA HIS A 199 -27.90 10.11 -2.34
C HIS A 199 -26.95 10.93 -1.46
N LEU A 200 -25.66 10.59 -1.43
CA LEU A 200 -24.67 11.33 -0.64
C LEU A 200 -24.48 12.77 -1.12
N VAL A 201 -24.58 13.03 -2.43
CA VAL A 201 -24.55 14.40 -2.97
C VAL A 201 -25.72 15.21 -2.41
N GLY A 202 -26.94 14.66 -2.41
CA GLY A 202 -28.09 15.35 -1.80
C GLY A 202 -27.90 15.65 -0.31
N GLU A 203 -27.30 14.72 0.45
CA GLU A 203 -26.97 14.96 1.87
C GLU A 203 -25.87 16.02 2.04
N LEU A 204 -24.92 16.14 1.10
CA LEU A 204 -23.90 17.20 1.13
C LEU A 204 -24.49 18.57 0.77
N GLU A 205 -25.39 18.61 -0.21
CA GLU A 205 -26.12 19.83 -0.58
C GLU A 205 -26.92 20.36 0.60
N GLU A 206 -27.62 19.48 1.33
CA GLU A 206 -28.35 19.84 2.54
C GLU A 206 -27.42 20.31 3.68
N PHE A 207 -26.28 19.64 3.85
CA PHE A 207 -25.26 20.06 4.81
C PHE A 207 -24.74 21.48 4.50
N CYS A 208 -24.48 21.79 3.23
CA CYS A 208 -24.06 23.11 2.79
C CYS A 208 -25.18 24.14 2.96
N ARG A 209 -26.44 23.79 2.64
CA ARG A 209 -27.60 24.69 2.80
C ARG A 209 -27.79 25.10 4.26
N LYS A 210 -27.71 24.17 5.21
CA LYS A 210 -27.89 24.46 6.65
C LYS A 210 -26.73 25.20 7.31
N HIS A 211 -25.56 25.26 6.67
CA HIS A 211 -24.47 26.14 7.09
C HIS A 211 -24.70 27.61 6.74
N ASP A 212 -25.63 27.92 5.84
CA ASP A 212 -26.06 29.29 5.60
C ASP A 212 -26.81 29.81 6.84
N TYR A 213 -26.43 31.00 7.32
CA TYR A 213 -27.00 31.59 8.53
C TYR A 213 -28.53 31.68 8.49
N ARG A 214 -29.12 31.79 7.30
CA ARG A 214 -30.58 31.84 7.09
C ARG A 214 -31.29 30.56 7.52
N PHE A 215 -30.62 29.42 7.46
CA PHE A 215 -31.18 28.10 7.79
C PHE A 215 -30.54 27.49 9.05
N SER A 216 -29.70 28.26 9.75
CA SER A 216 -28.95 27.81 10.94
C SER A 216 -29.83 27.39 12.13
N HIS A 217 -31.12 27.75 12.11
CA HIS A 217 -32.10 27.39 13.13
C HIS A 217 -32.74 26.02 12.89
N GLU A 218 -32.56 25.42 11.72
CA GLU A 218 -33.07 24.08 11.42
C GLU A 218 -32.26 23.00 12.12
N SER A 219 -32.93 21.93 12.55
CA SER A 219 -32.26 20.79 13.20
C SER A 219 -31.42 19.98 12.22
N TRP A 220 -30.27 19.51 12.68
CA TRP A 220 -29.40 18.60 11.95
C TRP A 220 -29.95 17.16 11.92
N GLY A 221 -29.79 16.49 10.78
CA GLY A 221 -30.03 15.07 10.56
C GLY A 221 -28.76 14.32 10.13
N ALA A 222 -28.95 13.32 9.25
CA ALA A 222 -27.87 12.48 8.73
C ALA A 222 -26.81 13.27 7.94
N GLU A 223 -27.20 14.42 7.36
CA GLU A 223 -26.34 15.33 6.62
C GLU A 223 -25.18 15.87 7.47
N SER A 224 -25.33 15.98 8.80
CA SER A 224 -24.29 16.49 9.70
C SER A 224 -22.94 15.77 9.58
N ARG A 225 -22.97 14.51 9.15
CA ARG A 225 -21.79 13.65 8.94
C ARG A 225 -21.57 13.26 7.48
N SER A 226 -22.28 13.88 6.52
CA SER A 226 -22.13 13.57 5.09
C SER A 226 -20.71 13.89 4.58
N TRP A 227 -20.09 14.95 5.07
CA TRP A 227 -18.70 15.31 4.71
C TRP A 227 -17.67 14.24 5.11
N LEU A 228 -17.83 13.59 6.28
CA LEU A 228 -16.97 12.46 6.69
C LEU A 228 -17.15 11.25 5.78
N ARG A 229 -18.41 10.93 5.44
CA ARG A 229 -18.73 9.85 4.49
C ARG A 229 -18.18 10.15 3.10
N ALA A 230 -18.19 11.41 2.67
CA ALA A 230 -17.61 11.85 1.41
C ALA A 230 -16.08 11.68 1.40
N ILE A 231 -15.38 12.06 2.48
CA ILE A 231 -13.93 11.80 2.61
C ILE A 231 -13.65 10.31 2.50
N GLU A 232 -14.39 9.46 3.23
CA GLU A 232 -14.18 8.01 3.17
C GLU A 232 -14.54 7.41 1.81
N LEU A 233 -15.57 7.92 1.12
CA LEU A 233 -15.89 7.52 -0.25
C LEU A 233 -14.72 7.85 -1.20
N LEU A 234 -14.18 9.05 -1.13
CA LEU A 234 -13.16 9.55 -2.05
C LEU A 234 -11.77 8.93 -1.78
N ALA A 235 -11.33 8.96 -0.53
CA ALA A 235 -9.98 8.57 -0.11
C ALA A 235 -9.90 7.13 0.41
N GLY A 236 -11.05 6.50 0.69
CA GLY A 236 -11.09 5.24 1.41
C GLY A 236 -10.94 5.41 2.92
N LYS A 237 -10.80 4.28 3.62
CA LYS A 237 -10.64 4.29 5.07
C LYS A 237 -9.25 4.84 5.46
N PRO A 238 -9.13 5.61 6.55
CA PRO A 238 -7.84 6.08 7.06
C PRO A 238 -6.82 4.96 7.19
N ASP A 239 -5.56 5.28 6.87
CA ASP A 239 -4.37 4.43 6.95
C ASP A 239 -4.34 3.17 6.06
N VAL A 240 -5.47 2.67 5.57
CA VAL A 240 -5.54 1.49 4.68
C VAL A 240 -4.79 1.73 3.37
N PHE A 241 -4.82 2.96 2.87
CA PHE A 241 -4.14 3.36 1.65
C PHE A 241 -2.91 4.22 1.96
N GLY A 242 -1.79 3.93 1.29
CA GLY A 242 -0.57 4.72 1.43
C GLY A 242 -0.72 6.13 0.85
N ASN A 243 0.13 7.05 1.31
CA ASN A 243 0.14 8.41 0.76
C ASN A 243 0.76 8.47 -0.66
N GLU A 244 0.32 9.48 -1.41
CA GLU A 244 0.77 9.74 -2.78
C GLU A 244 2.26 10.10 -2.89
N ILE A 245 2.85 10.61 -1.81
CA ILE A 245 4.28 10.96 -1.76
C ILE A 245 5.14 9.71 -1.97
N GLN A 246 4.76 8.59 -1.34
CA GLN A 246 5.45 7.32 -1.53
C GLN A 246 5.22 6.74 -2.92
N ARG A 247 4.00 6.84 -3.47
CA ARG A 247 3.68 6.36 -4.82
C ARG A 247 4.48 7.10 -5.89
N LYS A 248 4.52 8.44 -5.84
CA LYS A 248 5.27 9.28 -6.79
C LYS A 248 6.77 8.95 -6.76
N ARG A 249 7.38 8.86 -5.57
CA ARG A 249 8.79 8.48 -5.43
C ARG A 249 9.09 7.09 -6.01
N SER A 250 8.19 6.13 -5.80
CA SER A 250 8.34 4.76 -6.32
C SER A 250 8.20 4.71 -7.85
N ALA A 251 7.30 5.53 -8.42
CA ALA A 251 7.16 5.68 -9.86
C ALA A 251 8.39 6.36 -10.49
N ASP A 252 8.90 7.42 -9.88
CA ASP A 252 10.11 8.13 -10.35
C ASP A 252 11.37 7.27 -10.26
N ASP A 253 11.50 6.40 -9.24
CA ASP A 253 12.55 5.39 -9.16
C ASP A 253 12.48 4.35 -10.30
N GLY A 254 11.28 4.09 -10.84
CA GLY A 254 11.03 3.26 -12.01
C GLY A 254 11.31 3.98 -13.34
N VAL A 255 10.86 5.23 -13.49
CA VAL A 255 11.05 6.06 -14.70
C VAL A 255 12.52 6.47 -14.86
N GLY A 256 13.22 6.79 -13.77
CA GLY A 256 14.65 7.11 -13.78
C GLY A 256 15.54 5.95 -14.21
N ARG A 257 15.03 4.71 -14.25
CA ARG A 257 15.73 3.53 -14.81
C ARG A 257 15.62 3.49 -16.34
N TRP A 258 14.44 3.81 -16.89
CA TRP A 258 14.18 3.86 -18.33
C TRP A 258 14.89 5.04 -19.00
N VAL A 259 14.85 6.23 -18.39
CA VAL A 259 15.56 7.41 -18.91
C VAL A 259 17.07 7.18 -18.93
N ARG A 260 17.65 6.55 -17.89
CA ARG A 260 19.08 6.19 -17.84
C ARG A 260 19.50 5.03 -18.75
N LEU A 261 18.54 4.25 -19.27
CA LEU A 261 18.76 3.21 -20.27
C LEU A 261 18.71 3.80 -21.68
N ILE A 262 17.70 4.64 -21.96
CA ILE A 262 17.55 5.35 -23.23
C ILE A 262 18.73 6.31 -23.45
N ASP A 263 19.13 7.06 -22.43
CA ASP A 263 20.26 7.99 -22.52
C ASP A 263 21.63 7.28 -22.63
N ARG A 264 21.73 6.02 -22.16
CA ARG A 264 22.90 5.16 -22.43
C ARG A 264 22.88 4.59 -23.83
N PHE A 265 21.70 4.21 -24.33
CA PHE A 265 21.50 3.65 -25.66
C PHE A 265 21.69 4.72 -26.75
N GLN A 266 21.20 5.93 -26.53
CA GLN A 266 21.39 7.09 -27.40
C GLN A 266 22.86 7.54 -27.42
N ARG A 267 23.54 7.57 -26.26
CA ARG A 267 24.98 7.83 -26.23
C ARG A 267 25.78 6.74 -26.96
N TRP A 268 25.42 5.47 -26.82
CA TRP A 268 26.04 4.37 -27.58
C TRP A 268 25.84 4.51 -29.10
N LEU A 269 24.64 4.89 -29.55
CA LEU A 269 24.34 5.14 -30.96
C LEU A 269 25.11 6.35 -31.54
N LEU A 270 25.35 7.38 -30.72
CA LEU A 270 26.02 8.62 -31.16
C LEU A 270 27.55 8.55 -31.08
N THR A 271 28.14 7.75 -30.19
CA THR A 271 29.60 7.74 -29.97
C THR A 271 30.28 6.42 -30.32
N GLY A 272 29.53 5.37 -30.71
CA GLY A 272 30.07 4.13 -31.29
C GLY A 272 31.11 3.37 -30.45
N THR A 273 31.26 3.70 -29.17
CA THR A 273 32.38 3.23 -28.34
C THR A 273 31.86 2.27 -27.27
N SER A 274 32.16 0.98 -27.46
CA SER A 274 32.10 -0.02 -26.40
C SER A 274 33.37 0.11 -25.56
N SER A 275 33.37 0.94 -24.52
CA SER A 275 34.47 0.94 -23.55
C SER A 275 34.11 0.09 -22.34
N MET A 276 34.35 -1.21 -22.46
CA MET A 276 34.73 -2.04 -21.32
C MET A 276 36.02 -1.46 -20.70
N LEU A 277 36.03 -1.31 -19.37
CA LEU A 277 37.19 -1.26 -18.47
C LEU A 277 38.40 -0.38 -18.88
N ALA A 278 38.53 0.80 -18.27
CA ALA A 278 39.85 1.38 -17.95
C ALA A 278 39.78 2.25 -16.68
N ARG A 279 40.79 2.08 -15.85
CA ARG A 279 41.03 2.67 -14.52
C ARG A 279 41.72 4.04 -14.62
N ASP A 280 41.51 4.81 -13.54
CA ASP A 280 42.40 5.74 -12.83
C ASP A 280 43.24 6.76 -13.61
N GLY A 281 43.19 8.03 -13.17
CA GLY A 281 44.16 9.06 -13.54
C GLY A 281 43.74 10.47 -13.19
N GLU A 282 44.20 10.95 -12.04
CA GLU A 282 43.95 12.23 -11.38
C GLU A 282 44.34 13.50 -12.17
N ALA A 283 43.64 14.60 -11.82
CA ALA A 283 44.13 15.98 -11.58
C ALA A 283 44.75 16.77 -12.77
N LYS A 284 44.65 18.08 -12.91
CA LYS A 284 44.18 19.30 -12.19
C LYS A 284 43.89 20.30 -13.34
N GLN A 285 43.05 21.33 -13.26
CA GLN A 285 43.27 22.55 -12.49
C GLN A 285 42.07 23.50 -12.68
N ASP A 286 41.81 24.31 -11.66
CA ASP A 286 40.73 25.27 -11.43
C ASP A 286 40.73 26.51 -12.35
N GLU A 287 39.70 27.35 -12.11
CA GLU A 287 39.45 28.76 -12.49
C GLU A 287 38.51 28.97 -13.70
N PHE A 288 37.44 29.77 -13.66
CA PHE A 288 36.94 30.77 -12.70
C PHE A 288 35.47 31.10 -13.05
N TYR A 289 34.61 31.36 -12.07
CA TYR A 289 33.28 31.96 -12.27
C TYR A 289 33.40 33.48 -12.46
N ARG A 290 32.55 34.07 -13.30
CA ARG A 290 32.00 35.45 -13.19
C ARG A 290 33.02 36.58 -12.95
N GLY A 291 33.44 37.18 -14.06
CA GLY A 291 33.27 38.61 -14.32
C GLY A 291 32.31 38.76 -15.50
#